data_AF-A0AAE3KQY9-F1
#
_entry.id   AF-A0AAE3KQY9-F1
#
_cell.length_a   1.000
_cell.length_b   1.000
_cell.length_c   1.000
_cell.angle_alpha   90.00
_cell.angle_beta   90.00
_cell.angle_gamma   90.00
#
_symmetry.space_group_name_H-M   'P 1'
#
loop_
_entity.id
_entity.type
_entity.pdbx_description
1 polymer ?
#
loop_
_entity_poly.entity_id
_entity_poly.type
_entity_poly.pdbx_seq_one_letter_code
_entity_poly.pdbx_strand_id
1 'polypeptide(L)'
;MSNYVLVLDPNKQPLDPVHPSTARLLLNQQKAAVFRRFPFTIILKVANSNRPTQPIQLKIDAKKPELLKKILSQANRLIRVISSMAIPLAIATLHTSVLLWSFPALSQNAPNSRQKLDLEEQLQIPLNNGIEGESRDEADLLLRLGGQAQRSGNVEKAIAYWQQARDLYQQIGDFEGLGLAYDYLGLTYANLGRYPDAEEALRRRLGVARYLKDFGGQVFGLNNLGSLLLQSGNLEVASATFIEALNIARTVKNREGEGLSLNNLGLVAALEGNYLEAIKHYQAALGLRRRLGDSLAETNTQNNLADAYFALNQYRDAAIEYGVALQLAKDSRDIPNQFRALRGMVKSYSIVGPELLAFKYLERHFALAQEQQNQREELISLRLSAQLYKAKGDLANARIFYERAIALANGLGDSGEEAFLRNDLAQILFER
;
A
#
# COMPACT_ATOMS: atom_id res chain seq x y z
N MET A 1 5.37 -45.22 16.18
CA MET A 1 6.18 -44.01 16.46
C MET A 1 5.89 -43.02 15.35
N SER A 2 5.06 -42.02 15.64
CA SER A 2 4.65 -41.03 14.64
C SER A 2 5.69 -39.92 14.60
N ASN A 3 6.48 -39.86 13.52
CA ASN A 3 7.42 -38.77 13.30
C ASN A 3 6.65 -37.55 12.79
N TYR A 4 6.57 -36.50 13.60
CA TYR A 4 6.04 -35.22 13.15
C TYR A 4 7.14 -34.47 12.39
N VAL A 5 6.91 -34.22 11.10
CA VAL A 5 7.80 -33.42 10.25
C VAL A 5 7.16 -32.06 10.08
N LEU A 6 7.82 -31.01 10.57
CA LEU A 6 7.45 -29.63 10.26
C LEU A 6 8.30 -29.19 9.06
N VAL A 7 7.68 -29.03 7.89
CA VAL A 7 8.32 -28.45 6.70
C VAL A 7 7.85 -27.01 6.58
N LEU A 8 8.79 -26.06 6.65
CA LEU A 8 8.54 -24.67 6.30
C LEU A 8 9.11 -24.45 4.90
N ASP A 9 8.24 -24.52 3.90
CA ASP A 9 8.52 -24.12 2.52
C ASP A 9 7.74 -22.83 2.24
N PRO A 10 8.40 -21.67 2.10
CA PRO A 10 7.69 -20.41 1.90
C PRO A 10 7.13 -20.25 0.47
N ASN A 11 7.35 -21.18 -0.47
CA ASN A 11 7.03 -20.95 -1.89
C ASN A 11 6.09 -21.99 -2.55
N LYS A 12 5.32 -22.80 -1.80
CA LYS A 12 4.32 -23.69 -2.41
C LYS A 12 3.01 -23.79 -1.60
N GLN A 13 1.88 -23.48 -2.24
CA GLN A 13 0.56 -23.95 -1.80
C GLN A 13 0.29 -25.39 -2.30
N PRO A 14 -0.39 -26.24 -1.51
CA PRO A 14 -0.77 -27.59 -1.90
C PRO A 14 -2.01 -27.61 -2.80
N LEU A 15 -1.98 -28.44 -3.85
CA LEU A 15 -3.15 -28.92 -4.59
C LEU A 15 -3.82 -30.03 -3.75
N ASP A 16 -5.10 -29.88 -3.41
CA ASP A 16 -5.97 -30.84 -2.69
C ASP A 16 -6.61 -31.87 -3.66
N PRO A 17 -7.16 -33.06 -3.24
CA PRO A 17 -8.01 -33.24 -2.05
C PRO A 17 -7.85 -34.56 -1.23
N VAL A 18 -8.19 -34.53 0.08
CA VAL A 18 -9.20 -35.38 0.78
C VAL A 18 -9.31 -34.91 2.26
N HIS A 19 -10.49 -34.41 2.64
CA HIS A 19 -10.96 -33.99 3.99
C HIS A 19 -11.07 -35.20 4.98
N PRO A 20 -11.36 -35.06 6.30
CA PRO A 20 -11.57 -33.87 7.14
C PRO A 20 -10.85 -33.88 8.52
N SER A 21 -10.31 -32.74 8.95
CA SER A 21 -10.58 -32.06 10.25
C SER A 21 -9.41 -31.19 10.74
N THR A 22 -9.57 -29.87 10.51
CA THR A 22 -9.11 -28.75 11.37
C THR A 22 -7.63 -28.69 11.80
N ALA A 23 -6.86 -27.77 11.17
CA ALA A 23 -5.69 -27.17 11.84
C ALA A 23 -5.42 -25.73 11.37
N ARG A 24 -6.15 -24.77 11.95
CA ARG A 24 -5.64 -23.42 12.25
C ARG A 24 -4.68 -23.52 13.44
N LEU A 25 -3.50 -22.91 13.39
CA LEU A 25 -2.98 -22.00 14.44
C LEU A 25 -1.57 -21.49 14.11
N LEU A 26 -1.44 -20.19 13.79
CA LEU A 26 -0.19 -19.45 13.94
C LEU A 26 0.04 -19.15 15.43
N LEU A 27 1.29 -19.32 15.87
CA LEU A 27 1.74 -19.19 17.26
C LEU A 27 1.54 -17.76 17.79
N ASN A 28 0.60 -17.61 18.72
CA ASN A 28 0.65 -16.60 19.78
C ASN A 28 0.76 -17.33 21.13
N GLN A 29 1.43 -16.71 22.12
CA GLN A 29 2.04 -17.30 23.34
C GLN A 29 1.16 -18.11 24.33
N GLN A 30 0.08 -18.80 23.93
CA GLN A 30 -0.77 -19.56 24.85
C GLN A 30 -0.85 -21.08 24.64
N LYS A 31 0.07 -21.74 23.92
CA LYS A 31 0.10 -23.22 23.86
C LYS A 31 1.48 -23.84 24.08
N ALA A 32 2.15 -23.45 25.16
CA ALA A 32 3.39 -24.10 25.62
C ALA A 32 3.16 -25.46 26.34
N ALA A 33 1.93 -25.95 26.45
CA ALA A 33 1.62 -27.17 27.20
C ALA A 33 1.77 -28.49 26.40
N VAL A 34 1.69 -28.45 25.06
CA VAL A 34 1.65 -29.68 24.24
C VAL A 34 3.04 -30.23 23.88
N PHE A 35 4.08 -29.39 23.91
CA PHE A 35 5.44 -29.78 23.48
C PHE A 35 6.31 -30.46 24.56
N ARG A 36 5.74 -30.80 25.73
CA ARG A 36 6.51 -31.36 26.85
C ARG A 36 6.66 -32.90 26.84
N ARG A 37 6.12 -33.64 25.87
CA ARG A 37 6.01 -35.11 25.98
C ARG A 37 6.65 -35.98 24.91
N PHE A 38 7.24 -35.45 23.83
CA PHE A 38 7.86 -36.30 22.80
C PHE A 38 9.13 -35.67 22.20
N PRO A 39 10.15 -36.46 21.84
CA PRO A 39 11.31 -35.98 21.10
C PRO A 39 10.88 -35.52 19.70
N PHE A 40 11.47 -34.43 19.22
CA PHE A 40 11.22 -33.90 17.88
C PHE A 40 12.55 -33.54 17.20
N THR A 41 12.54 -33.60 15.87
CA THR A 41 13.70 -33.28 15.03
C THR A 41 13.44 -31.93 14.37
N ILE A 42 14.34 -30.97 14.57
CA ILE A 42 14.32 -29.71 13.80
C ILE A 42 15.31 -29.87 12.65
N ILE A 43 14.84 -29.62 11.42
CA ILE A 43 15.67 -29.57 10.22
C ILE A 43 15.77 -28.11 9.80
N LEU A 44 16.96 -27.54 9.90
CA LEU A 44 17.25 -26.18 9.45
C LEU A 44 17.88 -26.25 8.07
N LYS A 45 17.21 -25.71 7.05
CA LYS A 45 17.81 -25.43 5.74
C LYS A 45 18.17 -23.95 5.69
N VAL A 46 19.46 -23.67 5.51
CA VAL A 46 19.93 -22.30 5.28
C VAL A 46 19.85 -22.04 3.78
N ALA A 47 18.92 -21.18 3.36
CA ALA A 47 18.79 -20.78 1.97
C ALA A 47 19.64 -19.54 1.70
N ASN A 48 20.94 -19.71 1.47
CA ASN A 48 21.69 -18.78 0.61
C ASN A 48 23.03 -19.35 0.08
N SER A 49 23.36 -18.94 -1.16
CA SER A 49 24.52 -19.27 -2.00
C SER A 49 24.45 -20.58 -2.80
N ASN A 50 24.90 -20.49 -4.07
CA ASN A 50 24.96 -21.52 -5.13
C ASN A 50 25.85 -22.75 -4.81
N ARG A 51 25.77 -23.32 -3.61
CA ARG A 51 26.33 -24.64 -3.29
C ARG A 51 25.34 -25.45 -2.46
N PRO A 52 25.19 -26.76 -2.75
CA PRO A 52 24.33 -27.62 -1.96
C PRO A 52 24.93 -27.79 -0.56
N THR A 53 24.32 -27.16 0.45
CA THR A 53 24.62 -27.45 1.85
C THR A 53 23.73 -28.60 2.32
N GLN A 54 24.34 -29.60 2.96
CA GLN A 54 23.59 -30.70 3.56
C GLN A 54 22.75 -30.17 4.75
N PRO A 55 21.48 -30.58 4.88
CA PRO A 55 20.63 -30.12 5.96
C PRO A 55 21.19 -30.58 7.31
N ILE A 56 21.33 -29.64 8.25
CA ILE A 56 21.74 -29.95 9.62
C ILE A 56 20.52 -30.51 10.35
N GLN A 57 20.58 -31.79 10.73
CA GLN A 57 19.55 -32.43 11.54
C GLN A 57 19.92 -32.32 13.01
N LEU A 58 19.09 -31.63 13.81
CA LEU A 58 19.24 -31.58 15.25
C LEU A 58 18.14 -32.43 15.90
N LYS A 59 18.56 -33.54 16.51
CA LYS A 59 17.70 -34.39 17.36
C LYS A 59 17.74 -33.82 18.77
N ILE A 60 16.59 -33.34 19.29
CA ILE A 60 16.52 -32.74 20.61
C ILE A 60 15.66 -33.63 21.51
N ASP A 61 16.25 -34.13 22.59
CA ASP A 61 15.55 -34.93 23.60
C ASP A 61 14.84 -34.01 24.62
N ALA A 62 13.53 -34.18 24.77
CA ALA A 62 12.62 -33.20 25.35
C ALA A 62 12.64 -33.08 26.89
N LYS A 63 13.64 -33.64 27.58
CA LYS A 63 13.70 -33.66 29.06
C LYS A 63 14.52 -32.55 29.72
N LYS A 64 15.11 -31.60 28.98
CA LYS A 64 15.92 -30.51 29.55
C LYS A 64 15.59 -29.14 28.95
N PRO A 65 14.70 -28.33 29.57
CA PRO A 65 14.28 -27.01 29.04
C PRO A 65 15.42 -25.98 28.96
N GLU A 66 16.48 -26.15 29.76
CA GLU A 66 17.72 -25.37 29.67
C GLU A 66 18.43 -25.54 28.31
N LEU A 67 18.33 -26.73 27.69
CA LEU A 67 18.94 -27.01 26.40
C LEU A 67 18.21 -26.27 25.25
N LEU A 68 16.88 -26.15 25.34
CA LEU A 68 16.06 -25.40 24.38
C LEU A 68 16.39 -23.91 24.41
N LYS A 69 16.56 -23.33 25.61
CA LYS A 69 17.03 -21.94 25.77
C LYS A 69 18.45 -21.76 25.22
N LYS A 70 19.35 -22.72 25.45
CA LYS A 70 20.72 -22.68 24.94
C LYS A 70 20.77 -22.75 23.41
N ILE A 71 19.96 -23.62 22.80
CA ILE A 71 19.82 -23.76 21.34
C ILE A 71 19.19 -22.51 20.73
N LEU A 72 18.15 -21.94 21.34
CA LEU A 72 17.58 -20.66 20.90
C LEU A 72 18.56 -19.50 21.07
N SER A 73 19.38 -19.50 22.13
CA SER A 73 20.43 -18.49 22.32
C SER A 73 21.57 -18.63 21.31
N GLN A 74 21.93 -19.86 20.93
CA GLN A 74 22.96 -20.14 19.93
C GLN A 74 22.44 -19.86 18.51
N ALA A 75 21.17 -20.15 18.23
CA ALA A 75 20.49 -19.76 17.00
C ALA A 75 20.41 -18.23 16.88
N ASN A 76 20.07 -17.53 17.97
CA ASN A 76 20.09 -16.06 18.00
C ASN A 76 21.52 -15.49 17.90
N ARG A 77 22.54 -16.19 18.42
CA ARG A 77 23.95 -15.83 18.20
C ARG A 77 24.36 -16.05 16.74
N LEU A 78 23.93 -17.14 16.11
CA LEU A 78 24.16 -17.40 14.68
C LEU A 78 23.47 -16.36 13.81
N ILE A 79 22.23 -15.99 14.14
CA ILE A 79 21.49 -14.91 13.48
C ILE A 79 22.24 -13.58 13.64
N ARG A 80 22.76 -13.26 14.84
CA ARG A 80 23.59 -12.06 15.05
C ARG A 80 24.92 -12.10 14.31
N VAL A 81 25.57 -13.26 14.19
CA VAL A 81 26.80 -13.43 13.41
C VAL A 81 26.52 -13.24 11.92
N ILE A 82 25.40 -13.74 11.41
CA ILE A 82 24.91 -13.51 10.04
C ILE A 82 24.52 -12.03 9.85
N SER A 83 23.98 -11.37 10.86
CA SER A 83 23.67 -9.93 10.87
C SER A 83 24.92 -9.04 10.94
N SER A 84 26.05 -9.59 11.39
CA SER A 84 27.34 -8.88 11.53
C SER A 84 28.27 -9.05 10.32
N MET A 85 27.89 -9.87 9.35
CA MET A 85 28.56 -9.95 8.05
C MET A 85 27.92 -8.90 7.13
N ALA A 86 28.66 -7.81 6.88
CA ALA A 86 28.21 -6.62 6.17
C ALA A 86 27.51 -6.93 4.83
N ILE A 87 26.18 -6.80 4.82
CA ILE A 87 25.33 -6.61 3.64
C ILE A 87 24.26 -5.60 4.06
N PRO A 88 24.27 -4.36 3.55
CA PRO A 88 23.21 -3.41 3.87
C PRO A 88 22.05 -3.60 2.89
N LEU A 89 20.92 -4.13 3.35
CA LEU A 89 19.63 -3.72 2.78
C LEU A 89 18.48 -3.98 3.75
N ALA A 90 17.81 -2.88 4.08
CA ALA A 90 16.41 -2.74 4.47
C ALA A 90 15.83 -3.75 5.46
N ILE A 91 15.70 -3.34 6.73
CA ILE A 91 14.48 -3.49 7.56
C ILE A 91 14.67 -2.68 8.87
N ALA A 92 13.65 -1.84 9.14
CA ALA A 92 13.20 -1.33 10.44
C ALA A 92 13.91 -0.15 11.14
N THR A 93 13.11 0.86 11.50
CA THR A 93 12.69 1.14 12.91
C THR A 93 11.26 1.71 12.87
N LEU A 94 10.19 1.00 13.28
CA LEU A 94 9.66 0.69 14.62
C LEU A 94 9.31 1.93 15.47
N HIS A 95 8.03 2.08 15.83
CA HIS A 95 7.66 2.63 17.13
C HIS A 95 6.72 1.69 17.89
N THR A 96 7.25 1.19 19.00
CA THR A 96 6.54 0.79 20.21
C THR A 96 6.00 2.03 20.93
N SER A 97 4.74 2.00 21.34
CA SER A 97 4.21 2.80 22.46
C SER A 97 3.12 1.99 23.14
N VAL A 98 3.41 1.54 24.36
CA VAL A 98 2.46 0.98 25.31
C VAL A 98 1.82 2.16 26.03
N LEU A 99 0.51 2.35 25.90
CA LEU A 99 -0.29 3.06 26.89
C LEU A 99 -1.36 2.11 27.42
N LEU A 100 -1.13 1.71 28.68
CA LEU A 100 -2.09 1.04 29.55
C LEU A 100 -3.25 2.00 29.84
N TRP A 101 -4.43 1.72 29.30
CA TRP A 101 -5.69 2.10 29.95
C TRP A 101 -6.41 0.84 30.37
N SER A 102 -6.44 0.64 31.68
CA SER A 102 -7.26 -0.34 32.38
C SER A 102 -8.73 0.10 32.37
N PHE A 103 -9.61 -0.69 31.76
CA PHE A 103 -11.02 -0.77 32.15
C PHE A 103 -11.47 -2.24 32.19
N PRO A 104 -12.29 -2.63 33.19
CA PRO A 104 -12.69 -4.01 33.43
C PRO A 104 -13.89 -4.42 32.59
N ALA A 105 -14.05 -5.74 32.49
CA ALA A 105 -15.08 -6.45 31.76
C ALA A 105 -16.52 -6.00 32.08
N LEU A 106 -17.27 -5.68 31.02
CA LEU A 106 -18.72 -5.79 30.82
C LEU A 106 -18.86 -5.78 29.28
N SER A 107 -19.64 -6.57 28.58
CA SER A 107 -20.60 -7.63 28.85
C SER A 107 -20.98 -8.12 27.45
N GLN A 108 -20.96 -9.43 27.26
CA GLN A 108 -21.61 -10.24 26.22
C GLN A 108 -22.43 -9.49 25.14
N ASN A 109 -21.93 -9.53 23.89
CA ASN A 109 -22.65 -9.80 22.63
C ASN A 109 -21.87 -9.21 21.45
N ALA A 110 -20.90 -9.96 20.93
CA ALA A 110 -20.38 -9.74 19.58
C ALA A 110 -20.76 -10.96 18.75
N PRO A 111 -21.63 -10.84 17.73
CA PRO A 111 -21.86 -11.94 16.81
C PRO A 111 -20.57 -12.25 16.06
N ASN A 112 -20.16 -13.51 16.16
CA ASN A 112 -19.11 -14.08 15.33
C ASN A 112 -19.48 -13.98 13.84
N SER A 113 -18.44 -14.02 13.00
CA SER A 113 -18.44 -14.05 11.53
C SER A 113 -18.97 -12.81 10.81
N ARG A 114 -18.06 -11.89 10.42
CA ARG A 114 -18.22 -11.23 9.12
C ARG A 114 -18.02 -12.31 8.05
N GLN A 115 -19.11 -13.01 7.73
CA GLN A 115 -19.28 -13.79 6.51
C GLN A 115 -18.80 -12.97 5.31
N LYS A 116 -18.38 -13.66 4.23
CA LYS A 116 -18.38 -13.10 2.88
C LYS A 116 -19.68 -12.30 2.72
N LEU A 117 -19.62 -10.98 2.83
CA LEU A 117 -20.77 -10.14 2.53
C LEU A 117 -20.94 -10.26 1.02
N ASP A 118 -21.97 -10.97 0.62
CA ASP A 118 -22.32 -11.17 -0.76
C ASP A 118 -22.65 -9.80 -1.35
N LEU A 119 -21.90 -9.36 -2.37
CA LEU A 119 -22.25 -8.13 -3.06
C LEU A 119 -23.62 -8.25 -3.74
N GLU A 120 -24.17 -9.47 -3.89
CA GLU A 120 -25.49 -9.74 -4.46
C GLU A 120 -26.66 -9.40 -3.50
N GLU A 121 -26.44 -9.37 -2.18
CA GLU A 121 -27.48 -8.99 -1.19
C GLU A 121 -27.76 -7.46 -1.12
N GLN A 122 -27.06 -6.64 -1.91
CA GLN A 122 -27.13 -5.18 -1.86
C GLN A 122 -28.41 -4.57 -2.46
N LEU A 123 -29.34 -5.39 -2.95
CA LEU A 123 -30.54 -4.96 -3.70
C LEU A 123 -31.82 -4.77 -2.89
N GLN A 124 -31.81 -4.81 -1.55
CA GLN A 124 -32.97 -4.36 -0.79
C GLN A 124 -33.03 -2.82 -0.73
N ILE A 125 -33.26 -2.18 -1.88
CA ILE A 125 -33.61 -0.76 -1.98
C ILE A 125 -35.10 -0.72 -2.37
N PRO A 126 -36.03 -0.51 -1.43
CA PRO A 126 -37.44 -0.35 -1.76
C PRO A 126 -37.64 0.93 -2.57
N LEU A 127 -38.29 0.79 -3.72
CA LEU A 127 -38.68 1.88 -4.61
C LEU A 127 -39.99 2.53 -4.15
N ASN A 128 -40.06 3.86 -4.23
CA ASN A 128 -41.33 4.59 -4.13
C ASN A 128 -41.59 5.30 -5.47
N ASN A 129 -42.46 4.73 -6.29
CA ASN A 129 -42.71 5.16 -7.68
C ASN A 129 -43.68 6.36 -7.78
N GLY A 130 -43.47 7.40 -6.98
CA GLY A 130 -44.36 8.57 -7.04
C GLY A 130 -43.67 9.84 -6.57
N ILE A 131 -43.67 10.85 -7.46
CA ILE A 131 -43.20 12.25 -7.30
C ILE A 131 -41.79 12.48 -7.88
N GLU A 132 -41.68 12.60 -9.21
CA GLU A 132 -40.39 12.72 -9.94
C GLU A 132 -39.96 14.16 -10.31
N GLY A 133 -40.80 15.19 -10.13
CA GLY A 133 -40.50 16.55 -10.61
C GLY A 133 -39.75 17.43 -9.61
N GLU A 134 -40.44 17.87 -8.55
CA GLU A 134 -39.89 18.85 -7.57
C GLU A 134 -38.81 18.23 -6.67
N SER A 135 -38.93 16.94 -6.35
CA SER A 135 -37.99 16.23 -5.46
C SER A 135 -36.64 15.93 -6.13
N ARG A 136 -36.57 15.89 -7.47
CA ARG A 136 -35.30 15.69 -8.21
C ARG A 136 -34.47 16.96 -8.28
N ASP A 137 -35.10 18.10 -8.60
CA ASP A 137 -34.42 19.40 -8.65
C ASP A 137 -33.82 19.78 -7.27
N GLU A 138 -34.51 19.42 -6.19
CA GLU A 138 -34.01 19.57 -4.82
C GLU A 138 -32.76 18.70 -4.57
N ALA A 139 -32.78 17.43 -4.97
CA ALA A 139 -31.63 16.54 -4.86
C ALA A 139 -30.42 17.05 -5.67
N ASP A 140 -30.64 17.52 -6.90
CA ASP A 140 -29.60 18.11 -7.76
C ASP A 140 -29.03 19.39 -7.16
N LEU A 141 -29.86 20.21 -6.49
CA LEU A 141 -29.39 21.38 -5.75
C LEU A 141 -28.49 20.96 -4.58
N LEU A 142 -28.89 19.96 -3.80
CA LEU A 142 -28.10 19.44 -2.69
C LEU A 142 -26.74 18.87 -3.16
N LEU A 143 -26.70 18.12 -4.28
CA LEU A 143 -25.43 17.67 -4.87
C LEU A 143 -24.49 18.84 -5.18
N ARG A 144 -25.02 19.90 -5.81
CA ARG A 144 -24.25 21.10 -6.17
C ARG A 144 -23.76 21.85 -4.93
N LEU A 145 -24.61 22.01 -3.92
CA LEU A 145 -24.24 22.62 -2.63
C LEU A 145 -23.15 21.82 -1.91
N GLY A 146 -23.21 20.48 -1.97
CA GLY A 146 -22.15 19.62 -1.46
C GLY A 146 -20.81 19.88 -2.14
N GLY A 147 -20.80 19.93 -3.47
CA GLY A 147 -19.59 20.27 -4.24
C GLY A 147 -19.06 21.68 -3.96
N GLN A 148 -19.93 22.65 -3.71
CA GLN A 148 -19.53 24.00 -3.28
C GLN A 148 -18.91 23.98 -1.88
N ALA A 149 -19.55 23.30 -0.91
CA ALA A 149 -19.05 23.20 0.45
C ALA A 149 -17.66 22.53 0.50
N GLN A 150 -17.45 21.48 -0.31
CA GLN A 150 -16.16 20.82 -0.43
C GLN A 150 -15.08 21.78 -0.97
N ARG A 151 -15.38 22.54 -2.03
CA ARG A 151 -14.46 23.56 -2.58
C ARG A 151 -14.13 24.67 -1.59
N SER A 152 -15.05 24.99 -0.68
CA SER A 152 -14.82 25.93 0.42
C SER A 152 -14.12 25.31 1.63
N GLY A 153 -13.71 24.04 1.56
CA GLY A 153 -13.03 23.33 2.65
C GLY A 153 -13.96 22.83 3.77
N ASN A 154 -15.28 23.03 3.65
CA ASN A 154 -16.24 22.55 4.63
C ASN A 154 -16.72 21.14 4.29
N VAL A 155 -15.86 20.16 4.55
CA VAL A 155 -16.05 18.76 4.14
C VAL A 155 -17.25 18.12 4.85
N GLU A 156 -17.45 18.38 6.14
CA GLU A 156 -18.60 17.82 6.88
C GLU A 156 -19.94 18.34 6.33
N LYS A 157 -20.00 19.61 5.94
CA LYS A 157 -21.19 20.16 5.29
C LYS A 157 -21.42 19.56 3.91
N ALA A 158 -20.34 19.25 3.16
CA ALA A 158 -20.45 18.56 1.89
C ALA A 158 -21.07 17.16 2.05
N ILE A 159 -20.59 16.39 3.04
CA ILE A 159 -21.12 15.08 3.39
C ILE A 159 -22.60 15.17 3.74
N ALA A 160 -23.00 16.14 4.58
CA ALA A 160 -24.39 16.32 4.96
C ALA A 160 -25.30 16.58 3.75
N TYR A 161 -24.88 17.45 2.82
CA TYR A 161 -25.65 17.72 1.60
C TYR A 161 -25.76 16.49 0.69
N TRP A 162 -24.68 15.73 0.50
CA TRP A 162 -24.72 14.53 -0.34
C TRP A 162 -25.51 13.38 0.29
N GLN A 163 -25.55 13.26 1.62
CA GLN A 163 -26.44 12.33 2.31
C GLN A 163 -27.92 12.69 2.08
N GLN A 164 -28.27 13.97 2.16
CA GLN A 164 -29.64 14.42 1.88
C GLN A 164 -30.02 14.18 0.41
N ALA A 165 -29.12 14.49 -0.52
CA ALA A 165 -29.33 14.21 -1.95
C ALA A 165 -29.53 12.71 -2.21
N ARG A 166 -28.67 11.86 -1.63
CA ARG A 166 -28.78 10.39 -1.69
C ARG A 166 -30.16 9.93 -1.22
N ASP A 167 -30.64 10.43 -0.08
CA ASP A 167 -31.91 10.01 0.49
C ASP A 167 -33.09 10.42 -0.41
N LEU A 168 -33.05 11.61 -1.01
CA LEU A 168 -34.06 12.05 -1.97
C LEU A 168 -34.03 11.24 -3.26
N TYR A 169 -32.86 11.01 -3.86
CA TYR A 169 -32.73 10.17 -5.05
C TYR A 169 -33.25 8.75 -4.81
N GLN A 170 -32.97 8.19 -3.62
CA GLN A 170 -33.51 6.90 -3.23
C GLN A 170 -35.03 6.91 -3.10
N GLN A 171 -35.60 7.98 -2.52
CA GLN A 171 -37.05 8.12 -2.38
C GLN A 171 -37.78 8.22 -3.72
N ILE A 172 -37.21 8.93 -4.70
CA ILE A 172 -37.85 9.10 -6.02
C ILE A 172 -37.49 8.00 -7.02
N GLY A 173 -36.61 7.06 -6.65
CA GLY A 173 -36.17 5.99 -7.54
C GLY A 173 -35.17 6.41 -8.63
N ASP A 174 -34.54 7.58 -8.51
CA ASP A 174 -33.49 8.03 -9.43
C ASP A 174 -32.15 7.38 -9.06
N PHE A 175 -31.93 6.19 -9.62
CA PHE A 175 -30.71 5.42 -9.39
C PHE A 175 -29.46 6.06 -9.99
N GLU A 176 -29.58 6.91 -11.01
CA GLU A 176 -28.42 7.61 -11.60
C GLU A 176 -27.89 8.65 -10.61
N GLY A 177 -28.78 9.52 -10.11
CA GLY A 177 -28.46 10.50 -9.07
C GLY A 177 -28.00 9.84 -7.77
N LEU A 178 -28.63 8.72 -7.39
CA LEU A 178 -28.23 7.94 -6.21
C LEU A 178 -26.79 7.42 -6.34
N GLY A 179 -26.42 6.93 -7.52
CA GLY A 179 -25.05 6.54 -7.83
C GLY A 179 -24.07 7.69 -7.63
N LEU A 180 -24.35 8.85 -8.23
CA LEU A 180 -23.49 10.04 -8.10
C LEU A 180 -23.29 10.47 -6.64
N ALA A 181 -24.35 10.44 -5.83
CA ALA A 181 -24.26 10.78 -4.41
C ALA A 181 -23.34 9.80 -3.65
N TYR A 182 -23.44 8.49 -3.92
CA TYR A 182 -22.54 7.49 -3.32
C TYR A 182 -21.09 7.65 -3.77
N ASP A 183 -20.83 8.03 -5.02
CA ASP A 183 -19.47 8.31 -5.52
C ASP A 183 -18.81 9.45 -4.74
N TYR A 184 -19.53 10.57 -4.56
CA TYR A 184 -19.02 11.71 -3.78
C TYR A 184 -18.77 11.36 -2.31
N LEU A 185 -19.70 10.63 -1.69
CA LEU A 185 -19.56 10.18 -0.30
C LEU A 185 -18.37 9.23 -0.15
N GLY A 186 -18.26 8.22 -1.02
CA GLY A 186 -17.20 7.21 -0.96
C GLY A 186 -15.80 7.83 -1.07
N LEU A 187 -15.59 8.70 -2.07
CA LEU A 187 -14.32 9.40 -2.25
C LEU A 187 -14.00 10.31 -1.05
N THR A 188 -15.01 11.02 -0.53
CA THR A 188 -14.80 11.96 0.57
C THR A 188 -14.48 11.25 1.88
N TYR A 189 -15.19 10.17 2.21
CA TYR A 189 -14.88 9.34 3.37
C TYR A 189 -13.48 8.73 3.27
N ALA A 190 -13.08 8.25 2.09
CA ALA A 190 -11.73 7.71 1.88
C ALA A 190 -10.65 8.78 2.15
N ASN A 191 -10.86 10.01 1.65
CA ASN A 191 -9.94 11.13 1.88
C ASN A 191 -9.85 11.56 3.35
N LEU A 192 -10.92 11.37 4.13
CA LEU A 192 -10.93 11.61 5.58
C LEU A 192 -10.37 10.44 6.40
N GLY A 193 -9.99 9.33 5.76
CA GLY A 193 -9.58 8.10 6.45
C GLY A 193 -10.74 7.35 7.13
N ARG A 194 -12.00 7.72 6.83
CA ARG A 194 -13.22 7.03 7.28
C ARG A 194 -13.48 5.79 6.43
N TYR A 195 -12.52 4.87 6.44
CA TYR A 195 -12.51 3.70 5.55
C TYR A 195 -13.77 2.82 5.62
N PRO A 196 -14.38 2.55 6.80
CA PRO A 196 -15.63 1.80 6.84
C PRO A 196 -16.78 2.47 6.10
N ASP A 197 -16.94 3.79 6.27
CA ASP A 197 -17.99 4.56 5.61
C ASP A 197 -17.76 4.66 4.09
N ALA A 198 -16.48 4.78 3.69
CA ALA A 198 -16.07 4.78 2.29
C ALA A 198 -16.38 3.44 1.62
N GLU A 199 -16.09 2.32 2.30
CA GLU A 199 -16.35 0.99 1.78
C GLU A 199 -17.85 0.77 1.59
N GLU A 200 -18.67 1.17 2.57
CA GLU A 200 -20.12 1.08 2.47
C GLU A 200 -20.65 1.87 1.27
N ALA A 201 -20.23 3.13 1.11
CA ALA A 201 -20.67 3.98 0.01
C ALA A 201 -20.26 3.42 -1.37
N LEU A 202 -19.00 2.94 -1.52
CA LEU A 202 -18.52 2.34 -2.77
C LEU A 202 -19.24 1.03 -3.09
N ARG A 203 -19.55 0.22 -2.09
CA ARG A 203 -20.35 -1.00 -2.27
C ARG A 203 -21.77 -0.65 -2.74
N ARG A 204 -22.43 0.32 -2.10
CA ARG A 204 -23.76 0.79 -2.54
C ARG A 204 -23.74 1.35 -3.96
N ARG A 205 -22.71 2.13 -4.33
CA ARG A 205 -22.51 2.59 -5.71
C ARG A 205 -22.43 1.42 -6.70
N LEU A 206 -21.65 0.39 -6.38
CA LEU A 206 -21.47 -0.78 -7.23
C LEU A 206 -22.79 -1.56 -7.39
N GLY A 207 -23.57 -1.68 -6.32
CA GLY A 207 -24.93 -2.24 -6.38
C GLY A 207 -25.83 -1.48 -7.37
N VAL A 208 -25.82 -0.14 -7.32
CA VAL A 208 -26.53 0.72 -8.28
C VAL A 208 -26.05 0.49 -9.71
N ALA A 209 -24.73 0.46 -9.93
CA ALA A 209 -24.17 0.24 -11.28
C ALA A 209 -24.52 -1.16 -11.84
N ARG A 210 -24.60 -2.18 -10.99
CA ARG A 210 -25.08 -3.52 -11.38
C ARG A 210 -26.56 -3.53 -11.73
N TYR A 211 -27.40 -2.87 -10.92
CA TYR A 211 -28.84 -2.75 -11.18
C TYR A 211 -29.12 -2.08 -12.54
N LEU A 212 -28.42 -0.98 -12.81
CA LEU A 212 -28.53 -0.24 -14.08
C LEU A 212 -27.83 -0.91 -15.26
N LYS A 213 -27.11 -2.03 -15.04
CA LYS A 213 -26.21 -2.65 -16.03
C LYS A 213 -25.21 -1.65 -16.61
N ASP A 214 -24.81 -0.67 -15.81
CA ASP A 214 -23.74 0.28 -16.11
C ASP A 214 -22.39 -0.42 -15.90
N PHE A 215 -21.93 -1.13 -16.93
CA PHE A 215 -20.67 -1.84 -16.89
C PHE A 215 -19.46 -0.90 -16.75
N GLY A 216 -19.56 0.34 -17.23
CA GLY A 216 -18.51 1.35 -17.04
C GLY A 216 -18.37 1.70 -15.56
N GLY A 217 -19.48 2.07 -14.93
CA GLY A 217 -19.55 2.34 -13.49
C GLY A 217 -19.14 1.14 -12.63
N GLN A 218 -19.47 -0.08 -13.03
CA GLN A 218 -18.99 -1.29 -12.36
C GLN A 218 -17.46 -1.40 -12.39
N VAL A 219 -16.82 -1.18 -13.55
CA VAL A 219 -15.36 -1.26 -13.69
C VAL A 219 -14.66 -0.22 -12.82
N PHE A 220 -15.09 1.03 -12.84
CA PHE A 220 -14.48 2.09 -12.03
C PHE A 220 -14.79 1.92 -10.54
N GLY A 221 -16.03 1.56 -10.19
CA GLY A 221 -16.45 1.29 -8.81
C GLY A 221 -15.67 0.13 -8.17
N LEU A 222 -15.46 -0.96 -8.90
CA LEU A 222 -14.62 -2.08 -8.45
C LEU A 222 -13.15 -1.66 -8.27
N ASN A 223 -12.60 -0.82 -9.15
CA ASN A 223 -11.23 -0.31 -8.98
C ASN A 223 -11.10 0.62 -7.76
N ASN A 224 -12.10 1.44 -7.48
CA ASN A 224 -12.12 2.29 -6.29
C ASN A 224 -12.23 1.44 -5.01
N LEU A 225 -13.14 0.46 -5.00
CA LEU A 225 -13.31 -0.47 -3.88
C LEU A 225 -12.03 -1.29 -3.65
N GLY A 226 -11.44 -1.84 -4.70
CA GLY A 226 -10.17 -2.58 -4.61
C GLY A 226 -9.04 -1.73 -4.05
N SER A 227 -8.94 -0.45 -4.45
CA SER A 227 -7.92 0.48 -3.93
C SER A 227 -8.10 0.78 -2.45
N LEU A 228 -9.35 0.95 -2.00
CA LEU A 228 -9.68 1.12 -0.59
C LEU A 228 -9.35 -0.14 0.24
N LEU A 229 -9.69 -1.32 -0.29
CA LEU A 229 -9.36 -2.60 0.33
C LEU A 229 -7.84 -2.81 0.42
N LEU A 230 -7.09 -2.35 -0.58
CA LEU A 230 -5.64 -2.37 -0.57
C LEU A 230 -5.07 -1.49 0.54
N GLN A 231 -5.57 -0.26 0.69
CA GLN A 231 -5.16 0.68 1.75
C GLN A 231 -5.47 0.15 3.16
N SER A 232 -6.55 -0.62 3.31
CA SER A 232 -6.90 -1.29 4.58
C SER A 232 -6.14 -2.61 4.84
N GLY A 233 -5.23 -3.00 3.93
CA GLY A 233 -4.38 -4.19 4.08
C GLY A 233 -4.99 -5.51 3.60
N ASN A 234 -6.17 -5.49 2.97
CA ASN A 234 -6.89 -6.67 2.50
C ASN A 234 -6.46 -7.06 1.07
N LEU A 235 -5.19 -7.44 0.89
CA LEU A 235 -4.56 -7.72 -0.42
C LEU A 235 -5.33 -8.74 -1.27
N GLU A 236 -5.73 -9.88 -0.69
CA GLU A 236 -6.43 -10.96 -1.41
C GLU A 236 -7.78 -10.49 -1.97
N VAL A 237 -8.56 -9.76 -1.16
CA VAL A 237 -9.88 -9.26 -1.57
C VAL A 237 -9.72 -8.14 -2.60
N ALA A 238 -8.73 -7.25 -2.43
CA ALA A 238 -8.42 -6.22 -3.40
C ALA A 238 -8.05 -6.83 -4.77
N SER A 239 -7.19 -7.85 -4.78
CA SER A 239 -6.80 -8.60 -5.98
C SER A 239 -8.02 -9.17 -6.71
N ALA A 240 -8.88 -9.90 -6.00
CA ALA A 240 -10.10 -10.47 -6.56
C ALA A 240 -11.03 -9.39 -7.16
N THR A 241 -11.15 -8.24 -6.47
CA THR A 241 -11.97 -7.11 -6.91
C THR A 241 -11.41 -6.48 -8.21
N PHE A 242 -10.09 -6.33 -8.31
CA PHE A 242 -9.46 -5.83 -9.54
C PHE A 242 -9.55 -6.82 -10.70
N ILE A 243 -9.48 -8.14 -10.44
CA ILE A 243 -9.68 -9.18 -11.45
C ILE A 243 -11.11 -9.12 -12.00
N GLU A 244 -12.11 -8.95 -11.14
CA GLU A 244 -13.50 -8.75 -11.57
C GLU A 244 -13.62 -7.53 -12.49
N ALA A 245 -13.07 -6.38 -12.07
CA ALA A 245 -13.06 -5.15 -12.87
C ALA A 245 -12.40 -5.37 -14.24
N LEU A 246 -11.25 -6.07 -14.27
CA LEU A 246 -10.50 -6.38 -15.48
C LEU A 246 -11.33 -7.24 -16.45
N ASN A 247 -12.03 -8.25 -15.94
CA ASN A 247 -12.85 -9.16 -16.75
C ASN A 247 -14.04 -8.43 -17.38
N ILE A 248 -14.72 -7.55 -16.60
CA ILE A 248 -15.81 -6.72 -17.12
C ILE A 248 -15.26 -5.76 -18.18
N ALA A 249 -14.17 -5.05 -17.88
CA ALA A 249 -13.56 -4.09 -18.79
C ALA A 249 -13.18 -4.72 -20.14
N ARG A 250 -12.61 -5.92 -20.13
CA ARG A 250 -12.31 -6.68 -21.36
C ARG A 250 -13.56 -7.07 -22.13
N THR A 251 -14.58 -7.55 -21.43
CA THR A 251 -15.86 -7.98 -22.01
C THR A 251 -16.54 -6.83 -22.76
N VAL A 252 -16.61 -5.66 -22.14
CA VAL A 252 -17.26 -4.47 -22.73
C VAL A 252 -16.30 -3.61 -23.54
N LYS A 253 -15.04 -4.05 -23.72
CA LYS A 253 -13.98 -3.34 -24.44
C LYS A 253 -13.68 -1.93 -23.90
N ASN A 254 -13.89 -1.71 -22.59
CA ASN A 254 -13.46 -0.50 -21.89
C ASN A 254 -11.94 -0.55 -21.68
N ARG A 255 -11.19 0.04 -22.61
CA ARG A 255 -9.72 0.02 -22.61
C ARG A 255 -9.09 0.85 -21.50
N GLU A 256 -9.75 1.93 -21.11
CA GLU A 256 -9.32 2.78 -19.99
C GLU A 256 -9.39 1.98 -18.68
N GLY A 257 -10.55 1.38 -18.41
CA GLY A 257 -10.77 0.54 -17.23
C GLY A 257 -9.92 -0.74 -17.22
N GLU A 258 -9.61 -1.30 -18.39
CA GLU A 258 -8.65 -2.42 -18.51
C GLU A 258 -7.25 -1.99 -18.06
N GLY A 259 -6.77 -0.83 -18.54
CA GLY A 259 -5.48 -0.26 -18.15
C GLY A 259 -5.42 0.16 -16.68
N LEU A 260 -6.52 0.62 -16.10
CA LEU A 260 -6.63 0.91 -14.66
C LEU A 260 -6.49 -0.37 -13.83
N SER A 261 -7.28 -1.38 -14.15
CA SER A 261 -7.30 -2.66 -13.41
C SER A 261 -5.96 -3.38 -13.48
N LEU A 262 -5.31 -3.38 -14.65
CA LEU A 262 -3.96 -3.94 -14.82
C LEU A 262 -2.92 -3.20 -13.97
N ASN A 263 -2.94 -1.87 -13.95
CA ASN A 263 -2.03 -1.11 -13.09
C ASN A 263 -2.23 -1.46 -11.61
N ASN A 264 -3.48 -1.60 -11.16
CA ASN A 264 -3.78 -1.92 -9.77
C ASN A 264 -3.38 -3.35 -9.39
N LEU A 265 -3.52 -4.32 -10.30
CA LEU A 265 -2.98 -5.66 -10.11
C LEU A 265 -1.45 -5.67 -10.07
N GLY A 266 -0.80 -4.80 -10.83
CA GLY A 266 0.64 -4.58 -10.72
C GLY A 266 1.04 -4.08 -9.33
N LEU A 267 0.24 -3.19 -8.73
CA LEU A 267 0.48 -2.69 -7.37
C LEU A 267 0.29 -3.79 -6.33
N VAL A 268 -0.73 -4.64 -6.46
CA VAL A 268 -0.93 -5.82 -5.61
C VAL A 268 0.30 -6.74 -5.69
N ALA A 269 0.73 -7.11 -6.91
CA ALA A 269 1.89 -7.97 -7.10
C ALA A 269 3.18 -7.38 -6.50
N ALA A 270 3.37 -6.05 -6.62
CA ALA A 270 4.52 -5.37 -6.01
C ALA A 270 4.48 -5.41 -4.48
N LEU A 271 3.30 -5.27 -3.87
CA LEU A 271 3.10 -5.36 -2.41
C LEU A 271 3.30 -6.80 -1.89
N GLU A 272 3.03 -7.80 -2.72
CA GLU A 272 3.35 -9.20 -2.44
C GLU A 272 4.84 -9.54 -2.64
N GLY A 273 5.65 -8.58 -3.13
CA GLY A 273 7.07 -8.78 -3.46
C GLY A 273 7.30 -9.50 -4.80
N ASN A 274 6.25 -9.78 -5.57
CA ASN A 274 6.34 -10.37 -6.91
C ASN A 274 6.53 -9.29 -7.98
N TYR A 275 7.69 -8.63 -7.96
CA TYR A 275 8.00 -7.51 -8.84
C TYR A 275 8.05 -7.87 -10.33
N LEU A 276 8.39 -9.12 -10.68
CA LEU A 276 8.35 -9.58 -12.08
C LEU A 276 6.92 -9.62 -12.62
N GLU A 277 5.95 -10.06 -11.82
CA GLU A 277 4.54 -10.03 -12.22
C GLU A 277 4.00 -8.60 -12.24
N ALA A 278 4.42 -7.77 -11.28
CA ALA A 278 4.10 -6.34 -11.29
C ALA A 278 4.53 -5.66 -12.61
N ILE A 279 5.76 -5.91 -13.06
CA ILE A 279 6.30 -5.39 -14.33
C ILE A 279 5.42 -5.81 -15.51
N LYS A 280 5.00 -7.08 -15.60
CA LYS A 280 4.12 -7.54 -16.70
C LYS A 280 2.79 -6.78 -16.72
N HIS A 281 2.17 -6.62 -15.55
CA HIS A 281 0.93 -5.88 -15.41
C HIS A 281 1.08 -4.41 -15.79
N TYR A 282 2.14 -3.74 -15.32
CA TYR A 282 2.42 -2.35 -15.67
C TYR A 282 2.71 -2.16 -17.16
N GLN A 283 3.49 -3.05 -17.78
CA GLN A 283 3.75 -3.00 -19.22
C GLN A 283 2.47 -3.19 -20.06
N ALA A 284 1.59 -4.10 -19.65
CA ALA A 284 0.30 -4.28 -20.30
C ALA A 284 -0.58 -3.03 -20.16
N ALA A 285 -0.62 -2.42 -18.97
CA ALA A 285 -1.33 -1.16 -18.73
C ALA A 285 -0.77 0.00 -19.57
N LEU A 286 0.56 0.16 -19.64
CA LEU A 286 1.22 1.19 -20.47
C LEU A 286 0.88 1.05 -21.95
N GLY A 287 0.83 -0.17 -22.47
CA GLY A 287 0.44 -0.43 -23.86
C GLY A 287 -0.98 0.07 -24.18
N LEU A 288 -1.90 0.02 -23.21
CA LEU A 288 -3.25 0.56 -23.35
C LEU A 288 -3.27 2.08 -23.22
N ARG A 289 -2.66 2.63 -22.16
CA ARG A 289 -2.65 4.07 -21.85
C ARG A 289 -2.02 4.89 -22.98
N ARG A 290 -0.91 4.41 -23.57
CA ARG A 290 -0.27 5.03 -24.75
C ARG A 290 -1.19 5.12 -25.96
N ARG A 291 -1.99 4.08 -26.23
CA ARG A 291 -2.96 4.09 -27.34
C ARG A 291 -4.12 5.04 -27.11
N LEU A 292 -4.47 5.29 -25.85
CA LEU A 292 -5.54 6.21 -25.46
C LEU A 292 -5.06 7.67 -25.37
N GLY A 293 -3.75 7.91 -25.31
CA GLY A 293 -3.19 9.25 -25.10
C GLY A 293 -3.39 9.78 -23.67
N ASP A 294 -3.65 8.90 -22.70
CA ASP A 294 -3.80 9.29 -21.29
C ASP A 294 -2.43 9.47 -20.62
N SER A 295 -1.88 10.68 -20.78
CA SER A 295 -0.54 11.02 -20.30
C SER A 295 -0.41 10.96 -18.78
N LEU A 296 -1.45 11.35 -18.03
CA LEU A 296 -1.43 11.32 -16.56
C LEU A 296 -1.39 9.89 -16.04
N ALA A 297 -2.28 9.03 -16.55
CA ALA A 297 -2.28 7.63 -16.18
C ALA A 297 -0.98 6.95 -16.66
N GLU A 298 -0.51 7.23 -17.87
CA GLU A 298 0.76 6.67 -18.37
C GLU A 298 1.91 7.02 -17.42
N THR A 299 2.03 8.28 -17.02
CA THR A 299 3.05 8.76 -16.07
C THR A 299 3.02 8.00 -14.76
N ASN A 300 1.83 7.79 -14.16
CA ASN A 300 1.71 7.07 -12.90
C ASN A 300 2.18 5.60 -13.04
N THR A 301 1.74 4.89 -14.08
CA THR A 301 2.18 3.50 -14.33
C THR A 301 3.66 3.43 -14.62
N GLN A 302 4.21 4.40 -15.33
CA GLN A 302 5.63 4.49 -15.64
C GLN A 302 6.48 4.63 -14.37
N ASN A 303 6.02 5.43 -13.40
CA ASN A 303 6.63 5.50 -12.07
C ASN A 303 6.49 4.18 -11.29
N ASN A 304 5.33 3.50 -11.35
CA ASN A 304 5.14 2.21 -10.68
C ASN A 304 6.06 1.12 -11.28
N LEU A 305 6.25 1.14 -12.60
CA LEU A 305 7.18 0.27 -13.31
C LEU A 305 8.62 0.50 -12.86
N ALA A 306 9.04 1.77 -12.78
CA ALA A 306 10.36 2.15 -12.30
C ALA A 306 10.60 1.68 -10.85
N ASP A 307 9.60 1.84 -9.96
CA ASP A 307 9.67 1.32 -8.58
C ASP A 307 9.85 -0.21 -8.55
N ALA A 308 9.17 -0.95 -9.42
CA ALA A 308 9.30 -2.40 -9.50
C ALA A 308 10.70 -2.83 -9.98
N TYR A 309 11.27 -2.15 -10.98
CA TYR A 309 12.66 -2.36 -11.38
C TYR A 309 13.64 -2.03 -10.25
N PHE A 310 13.41 -0.93 -9.54
CA PHE A 310 14.25 -0.55 -8.40
C PHE A 310 14.24 -1.65 -7.33
N ALA A 311 13.06 -2.20 -7.01
CA ALA A 311 12.92 -3.27 -6.02
C ALA A 311 13.58 -4.59 -6.44
N LEU A 312 13.74 -4.84 -7.75
CA LEU A 312 14.54 -5.94 -8.28
C LEU A 312 16.05 -5.67 -8.31
N ASN A 313 16.51 -4.54 -7.75
CA ASN A 313 17.88 -4.05 -7.85
C ASN A 313 18.33 -3.77 -9.30
N GLN A 314 17.38 -3.60 -10.22
CA GLN A 314 17.62 -3.23 -11.62
C GLN A 314 17.67 -1.71 -11.73
N TYR A 315 18.61 -1.10 -11.01
CA TYR A 315 18.67 0.35 -10.80
C TYR A 315 18.88 1.16 -12.09
N ARG A 316 19.56 0.59 -13.09
CA ARG A 316 19.73 1.25 -14.40
C ARG A 316 18.40 1.34 -15.15
N ASP A 317 17.66 0.23 -15.18
CA ASP A 317 16.34 0.18 -15.80
C ASP A 317 15.37 1.10 -15.05
N ALA A 318 15.38 1.08 -13.72
CA ALA A 318 14.61 2.01 -12.90
C ALA A 318 14.90 3.48 -13.25
N ALA A 319 16.17 3.87 -13.39
CA ALA A 319 16.54 5.23 -13.78
C ALA A 319 16.04 5.59 -15.20
N ILE A 320 16.07 4.66 -16.15
CA ILE A 320 15.53 4.88 -17.49
C ILE A 320 14.02 5.15 -17.39
N GLU A 321 13.29 4.29 -16.68
CA GLU A 321 11.84 4.38 -16.59
C GLU A 321 11.36 5.60 -15.78
N TYR A 322 12.06 6.00 -14.70
CA TYR A 322 11.81 7.28 -14.04
C TYR A 322 12.11 8.47 -14.94
N GLY A 323 13.12 8.38 -15.81
CA GLY A 323 13.42 9.41 -16.81
C GLY A 323 12.26 9.62 -17.78
N VAL A 324 11.65 8.52 -18.25
CA VAL A 324 10.44 8.58 -19.09
C VAL A 324 9.28 9.18 -18.31
N ALA A 325 9.03 8.73 -17.07
CA ALA A 325 7.97 9.28 -16.23
C ALA A 325 8.14 10.78 -15.99
N LEU A 326 9.38 11.24 -15.72
CA LEU A 326 9.66 12.66 -15.52
C LEU A 326 9.34 13.51 -16.75
N GLN A 327 9.63 13.01 -17.95
CA GLN A 327 9.33 13.74 -19.17
C GLN A 327 7.82 13.85 -19.39
N LEU A 328 7.09 12.74 -19.28
CA LEU A 328 5.63 12.73 -19.40
C LEU A 328 4.96 13.63 -18.33
N ALA A 329 5.46 13.59 -17.10
CA ALA A 329 4.97 14.42 -16.00
C ALA A 329 5.21 15.93 -16.24
N LYS A 330 6.28 16.29 -16.96
CA LYS A 330 6.52 17.68 -17.37
C LYS A 330 5.57 18.14 -18.46
N ASP A 331 5.38 17.29 -19.47
CA ASP A 331 4.52 17.58 -20.62
C ASP A 331 3.05 17.77 -20.17
N SER A 332 2.62 16.99 -19.18
CA SER A 332 1.28 17.06 -18.57
C SER A 332 1.16 18.03 -17.37
N ARG A 333 2.26 18.66 -16.95
CA ARG A 333 2.34 19.48 -15.72
C ARG A 333 1.89 18.75 -14.44
N ASP A 334 2.10 17.44 -14.38
CA ASP A 334 1.83 16.60 -13.21
C ASP A 334 2.96 16.73 -12.18
N ILE A 335 2.87 17.78 -11.35
CA ILE A 335 3.86 18.10 -10.33
C ILE A 335 4.12 16.93 -9.35
N PRO A 336 3.10 16.24 -8.78
CA PRO A 336 3.33 15.09 -7.91
C PRO A 336 4.19 13.99 -8.54
N ASN A 337 3.90 13.62 -9.80
CA ASN A 337 4.69 12.59 -10.47
C ASN A 337 6.08 13.07 -10.89
N GLN A 338 6.29 14.37 -11.12
CA GLN A 338 7.64 14.93 -11.31
C GLN A 338 8.50 14.74 -10.05
N PHE A 339 7.97 15.06 -8.86
CA PHE A 339 8.68 14.82 -7.59
C PHE A 339 9.00 13.33 -7.41
N ARG A 340 8.01 12.45 -7.63
CA ARG A 340 8.21 11.00 -7.51
C ARG A 340 9.32 10.50 -8.43
N ALA A 341 9.29 10.88 -9.70
CA ALA A 341 10.29 10.49 -10.69
C ALA A 341 11.69 11.02 -10.33
N LEU A 342 11.79 12.30 -9.91
CA LEU A 342 13.07 12.89 -9.50
C LEU A 342 13.66 12.18 -8.27
N ARG A 343 12.86 11.85 -7.25
CA ARG A 343 13.33 11.07 -6.09
C ARG A 343 13.80 9.67 -6.50
N GLY A 344 13.06 9.03 -7.39
CA GLY A 344 13.44 7.75 -7.98
C GLY A 344 14.79 7.82 -8.68
N MET A 345 15.01 8.84 -9.51
CA MET A 345 16.29 9.09 -10.18
C MET A 345 17.44 9.29 -9.20
N VAL A 346 17.26 10.11 -8.16
CA VAL A 346 18.29 10.35 -7.13
C VAL A 346 18.69 9.02 -6.48
N LYS A 347 17.71 8.20 -6.08
CA LYS A 347 17.96 6.90 -5.46
C LYS A 347 18.63 5.90 -6.41
N SER A 348 18.20 5.83 -7.66
CA SER A 348 18.81 4.90 -8.63
C SER A 348 20.25 5.28 -8.95
N TYR A 349 20.51 6.57 -9.20
CA TYR A 349 21.85 7.05 -9.54
C TYR A 349 22.81 7.03 -8.35
N SER A 350 22.35 7.15 -7.11
CA SER A 350 23.21 7.02 -5.93
C SER A 350 23.77 5.61 -5.73
N ILE A 351 23.16 4.59 -6.36
CA ILE A 351 23.58 3.19 -6.23
C ILE A 351 24.43 2.73 -7.42
N VAL A 352 24.01 3.00 -8.67
CA VAL A 352 24.64 2.36 -9.86
C VAL A 352 25.23 3.31 -10.89
N GLY A 353 25.04 4.61 -10.75
CA GLY A 353 25.42 5.55 -11.80
C GLY A 353 26.41 6.62 -11.35
N PRO A 354 26.76 7.53 -12.27
CA PRO A 354 27.65 8.64 -11.96
C PRO A 354 27.04 9.47 -10.83
N GLU A 355 27.80 9.63 -9.75
CA GLU A 355 27.39 10.41 -8.57
C GLU A 355 26.89 11.81 -8.95
N LEU A 356 27.52 12.42 -9.96
CA LEU A 356 27.14 13.72 -10.51
C LEU A 356 25.68 13.76 -10.99
N LEU A 357 25.13 12.65 -11.49
CA LEU A 357 23.73 12.57 -11.90
C LEU A 357 22.79 12.55 -10.69
N ALA A 358 23.13 11.86 -9.61
CA ALA A 358 22.31 11.88 -8.38
C ALA A 358 22.17 13.30 -7.84
N PHE A 359 23.28 14.05 -7.73
CA PHE A 359 23.25 15.46 -7.33
C PHE A 359 22.48 16.34 -8.32
N LYS A 360 22.67 16.15 -9.63
CA LYS A 360 21.93 16.90 -10.66
C LYS A 360 20.42 16.74 -10.54
N TYR A 361 19.93 15.52 -10.32
CA TYR A 361 18.49 15.29 -10.16
C TYR A 361 17.96 15.76 -8.81
N LEU A 362 18.80 15.75 -7.77
CA LEU A 362 18.48 16.31 -6.47
C LEU A 362 18.34 17.84 -6.50
N GLU A 363 19.25 18.53 -7.20
CA GLU A 363 19.14 19.98 -7.46
C GLU A 363 17.84 20.32 -8.20
N ARG A 364 17.47 19.52 -9.19
CA ARG A 364 16.18 19.68 -9.91
C ARG A 364 14.97 19.48 -8.99
N HIS A 365 15.03 18.48 -8.10
CA HIS A 365 13.98 18.24 -7.11
C HIS A 365 13.84 19.43 -6.14
N PHE A 366 14.96 19.93 -5.63
CA PHE A 366 15.00 21.09 -4.74
C PHE A 366 14.45 22.35 -5.42
N ALA A 367 14.89 22.63 -6.65
CA ALA A 367 14.39 23.77 -7.43
C ALA A 367 12.88 23.71 -7.66
N LEU A 368 12.35 22.54 -8.02
CA LEU A 368 10.91 22.34 -8.18
C LEU A 368 10.17 22.54 -6.84
N ALA A 369 10.72 22.06 -5.73
CA ALA A 369 10.13 22.28 -4.41
C ALA A 369 10.02 23.77 -4.06
N GLN A 370 11.07 24.55 -4.36
CA GLN A 370 11.07 26.00 -4.15
C GLN A 370 10.09 26.73 -5.07
N GLU A 371 10.04 26.37 -6.35
CA GLU A 371 9.09 26.94 -7.33
C GLU A 371 7.64 26.73 -6.88
N GLN A 372 7.33 25.54 -6.36
CA GLN A 372 6.00 25.18 -5.86
C GLN A 372 5.74 25.65 -4.43
N GLN A 373 6.70 26.32 -3.79
CA GLN A 373 6.67 26.72 -2.38
C GLN A 373 6.29 25.55 -1.44
N ASN A 374 6.70 24.34 -1.80
CA ASN A 374 6.35 23.12 -1.11
C ASN A 374 7.45 22.75 -0.10
N GLN A 375 7.29 23.27 1.13
CA GLN A 375 8.25 23.05 2.22
C GLN A 375 8.44 21.57 2.59
N ARG A 376 7.43 20.70 2.36
CA ARG A 376 7.57 19.27 2.59
C ARG A 376 8.51 18.61 1.57
N GLU A 377 8.40 18.98 0.30
CA GLU A 377 9.32 18.48 -0.73
C GLU A 377 10.73 19.11 -0.62
N GLU A 378 10.82 20.34 -0.08
CA GLU A 378 12.10 20.95 0.27
C GLU A 378 12.80 20.17 1.39
N LEU A 379 12.05 19.79 2.44
CA LEU A 379 12.55 18.93 3.52
C LEU A 379 13.07 17.59 2.99
N ILE A 380 12.31 16.95 2.09
CA ILE A 380 12.72 15.69 1.47
C ILE A 380 14.03 15.86 0.67
N SER A 381 14.17 16.98 -0.04
CA SER A 381 15.41 17.30 -0.76
C SER A 381 16.60 17.44 0.18
N LEU A 382 16.46 18.17 1.29
CA LEU A 382 17.53 18.35 2.28
C LEU A 382 17.94 17.01 2.90
N ARG A 383 16.98 16.15 3.21
CA ARG A 383 17.25 14.80 3.71
C ARG A 383 18.00 13.95 2.68
N LEU A 384 17.58 13.97 1.41
CA LEU A 384 18.26 13.25 0.33
C LEU A 384 19.70 13.77 0.13
N SER A 385 19.94 15.09 0.23
CA SER A 385 21.29 15.67 0.22
C SER A 385 22.14 15.10 1.34
N ALA A 386 21.62 15.12 2.57
CA ALA A 386 22.33 14.64 3.74
C ALA A 386 22.73 13.15 3.60
N GLN A 387 21.79 12.32 3.12
CA GLN A 387 22.03 10.90 2.86
C GLN A 387 23.07 10.65 1.78
N LEU A 388 23.03 11.45 0.69
CA LEU A 388 23.98 11.31 -0.41
C LEU A 388 25.41 11.70 0.01
N TYR A 389 25.57 12.80 0.75
CA TYR A 389 26.87 13.18 1.32
C TYR A 389 27.37 12.17 2.36
N LYS A 390 26.49 11.63 3.21
CA LYS A 390 26.84 10.56 4.17
C LYS A 390 27.37 9.33 3.44
N ALA A 391 26.68 8.89 2.38
CA ALA A 391 27.10 7.73 1.58
C ALA A 391 28.48 7.94 0.90
N LYS A 392 28.82 9.19 0.57
CA LYS A 392 30.14 9.56 0.03
C LYS A 392 31.25 9.59 1.10
N GLY A 393 30.90 9.56 2.39
CA GLY A 393 31.83 9.81 3.50
C GLY A 393 32.12 11.29 3.74
N ASP A 394 31.43 12.21 3.07
CA ASP A 394 31.52 13.65 3.34
C ASP A 394 30.59 14.00 4.52
N LEU A 395 31.05 13.59 5.70
CA LEU A 395 30.28 13.75 6.94
C LEU A 395 30.07 15.22 7.32
N ALA A 396 30.94 16.13 6.85
CA ALA A 396 30.81 17.56 7.10
C ALA A 396 29.60 18.15 6.37
N ASN A 397 29.49 17.91 5.06
CA ASN A 397 28.31 18.36 4.30
C ASN A 397 27.05 17.59 4.72
N ALA A 398 27.15 16.29 4.98
CA ALA A 398 26.02 15.51 5.47
C ALA A 398 25.41 16.13 6.74
N ARG A 399 26.26 16.51 7.71
CA ARG A 399 25.83 17.19 8.93
C ARG A 399 25.10 18.51 8.66
N ILE A 400 25.64 19.37 7.79
CA ILE A 400 25.02 20.66 7.44
C ILE A 400 23.60 20.44 6.89
N PHE A 401 23.42 19.47 5.99
CA PHE A 401 22.12 19.18 5.41
C PHE A 401 21.15 18.54 6.42
N TYR A 402 21.62 17.67 7.31
CA TYR A 402 20.80 17.14 8.40
C TYR A 402 20.33 18.26 9.34
N GLU A 403 21.20 19.17 9.74
CA GLU A 403 20.85 20.31 10.62
C GLU A 403 19.80 21.22 9.95
N ARG A 404 19.94 21.50 8.64
CA ARG A 404 18.93 22.25 7.87
C ARG A 404 17.60 21.51 7.77
N ALA A 405 17.63 20.20 7.53
CA ALA A 405 16.43 19.38 7.47
C ALA A 405 15.71 19.35 8.84
N ILE A 406 16.44 19.20 9.95
CA ILE A 406 15.89 19.23 11.32
C ILE A 406 15.22 20.58 11.60
N ALA A 407 15.87 21.69 11.25
CA ALA A 407 15.32 23.02 11.45
C ALA A 407 13.99 23.21 10.68
N LEU A 408 13.93 22.73 9.43
CA LEU A 408 12.72 22.80 8.61
C LEU A 408 11.62 21.86 9.14
N ALA A 409 11.95 20.63 9.54
CA ALA A 409 11.00 19.69 10.14
C ALA A 409 10.35 20.26 11.40
N ASN A 410 11.15 20.89 12.28
CA ASN A 410 10.66 21.59 13.46
C ASN A 410 9.74 22.76 13.07
N GLY A 411 10.12 23.58 12.09
CA GLY A 411 9.28 24.67 11.57
C GLY A 411 7.94 24.20 11.00
N LEU A 412 7.87 22.97 10.50
CA LEU A 412 6.65 22.33 10.00
C LEU A 412 5.83 21.62 11.10
N GLY A 413 6.36 21.52 12.33
CA GLY A 413 5.76 20.75 13.41
C GLY A 413 5.82 19.22 13.20
N ASP A 414 6.69 18.74 12.30
CA ASP A 414 6.86 17.30 12.01
C ASP A 414 7.83 16.66 13.01
N SER A 415 7.36 16.45 14.23
CA SER A 415 8.15 15.86 15.33
C SER A 415 8.67 14.45 15.02
N GLY A 416 7.98 13.69 14.16
CA GLY A 416 8.39 12.36 13.74
C GLY A 416 9.62 12.40 12.83
N GLU A 417 9.54 13.22 11.78
CA GLU A 417 10.67 13.40 10.84
C GLU A 417 11.85 14.08 11.55
N GLU A 418 11.60 15.04 12.44
CA GLU A 418 12.65 15.67 13.25
C GLU A 418 13.43 14.64 14.08
N ALA A 419 12.72 13.77 14.81
CA ALA A 419 13.33 12.72 15.61
C ALA A 419 14.15 11.74 14.76
N PHE A 420 13.62 11.35 13.60
CA PHE A 420 14.33 10.49 12.64
C PHE A 420 15.64 11.13 12.16
N LEU A 421 15.60 12.40 11.73
CA LEU A 421 16.77 13.13 11.25
C LEU A 421 17.83 13.35 12.35
N ARG A 422 17.40 13.59 13.59
CA ARG A 422 18.31 13.70 14.75
C ARG A 422 19.03 12.39 15.03
N ASN A 423 18.36 11.26 14.89
CA ASN A 423 18.96 9.95 15.07
C ASN A 423 20.02 9.67 13.98
N ASP A 424 19.70 9.97 12.72
CA ASP A 424 20.63 9.85 11.60
C ASP A 424 21.88 10.73 11.78
N LEU A 425 21.69 11.97 12.25
CA LEU A 425 22.78 12.89 12.56
C LEU A 425 23.64 12.38 13.73
N ALA A 426 23.02 11.83 14.77
CA ALA A 426 23.75 11.27 15.91
C ALA A 426 24.71 10.15 15.48
N GLN A 427 24.29 9.26 14.57
CA GLN A 427 25.17 8.21 14.03
C GLN A 427 26.44 8.78 13.41
N ILE A 428 26.34 9.88 12.65
CA ILE A 428 27.51 10.55 12.05
C ILE A 428 28.47 11.08 13.13
N LEU A 429 27.94 11.55 14.26
CA LEU A 429 28.75 12.11 15.34
C LEU A 429 29.44 11.04 16.19
N PHE A 430 28.87 9.84 16.29
CA PHE A 430 29.40 8.72 17.08
C PHE A 430 30.30 7.74 16.30
N GLU A 431 30.42 7.86 14.98
CA GLU A 431 31.34 7.07 14.13
C GLU A 431 32.79 7.61 14.13
N ARG A 432 33.13 8.57 15.02
CA ARG A 432 34.50 9.05 15.28
C ARG A 432 35.12 8.32 16.45
#